data_AF-A0AAV2BGI5-F1
#
_entry.id   AF-A0AAV2BGI5-F1
#
_cell.length_a   1.000
_cell.length_b   1.000
_cell.length_c   1.000
_cell.angle_alpha   90.00
_cell.angle_beta   90.00
_cell.angle_gamma   90.00
#
_symmetry.space_group_name_H-M   'P 1'
#
loop_
_entity.id
_entity.type
_entity.pdbx_description
1 polymer ?
#
loop_
_entity_poly.entity_id
_entity_poly.type
_entity_poly.pdbx_seq_one_letter_code
_entity_poly.pdbx_strand_id
1 'polypeptide(L)'
;MNLHQVFLQVVLKKKGKKRKYFLGDFEEEDMESPSKARRILELANQQQNVKSATIKRLKRENFRLTKKVASLQSLLQDIQNKLLITESAKSILEVSIQGTPAELLLSRLKKPGSKQEYPAELRAFALTLHFYSSKAYDYVRKNFQTCLPHPSTLRKWYQSIDGSPGFTDAALSALKMKVSEATKLNKTVICALIVDEMSIKKHIDWNKDKFIGYVDFGTGLDDDQLPVATEAYTFMLNCVNGHWKIPIGYFLINGLTAQERANIIQECLKIVHETGIEVVTLTLDGTSTNLSTIQYLGGSINASNLVYSFKHPISDNDIHVILEPCHMIKLVRNTLASKGSIFDGQGRMIKWEYIESLHKFQQEEGLLAATKVRTRHIQWKREMKVKLATQVLSASVADALLYLEKDANLPEFRGCEATVEFIQCLCFNNLFDVMNSHNLLAKGLKGPMQSTNVEQILKFFAYAEVYIKNLRISSNGPLIIESNRKTGFLGFLTCIAS
;
A
#
# COMPACT_ATOMS: atom_id res chain seq x y z
N MET A 1 61.31 83.68 -5.61
CA MET A 1 59.87 83.50 -5.28
C MET A 1 59.23 82.72 -6.41
N ASN A 2 58.92 81.45 -6.18
CA ASN A 2 58.71 80.50 -7.27
C ASN A 2 57.20 80.38 -7.61
N LEU A 3 56.86 80.67 -8.86
CA LEU A 3 55.53 80.63 -9.49
C LEU A 3 54.79 79.28 -9.35
N HIS A 4 55.49 78.25 -8.87
CA HIS A 4 54.95 76.91 -8.60
C HIS A 4 53.96 76.87 -7.42
N GLN A 5 54.14 77.73 -6.40
CA GLN A 5 53.24 77.76 -5.23
C GLN A 5 51.89 78.44 -5.53
N VAL A 6 51.87 79.40 -6.45
CA VAL A 6 50.65 80.09 -6.87
C VAL A 6 49.82 79.20 -7.81
N PHE A 7 50.47 78.39 -8.66
CA PHE A 7 49.76 77.46 -9.55
C PHE A 7 49.08 76.33 -8.77
N LEU A 8 49.69 75.83 -7.69
CA LEU A 8 49.09 74.81 -6.81
C LEU A 8 47.88 75.32 -6.00
N GLN A 9 47.83 76.62 -5.66
CA GLN A 9 46.64 77.20 -5.01
C GLN A 9 45.48 77.46 -6.00
N VAL A 10 45.76 77.67 -7.29
CA VAL A 10 44.72 77.88 -8.31
C VAL A 10 44.17 76.56 -8.86
N VAL A 11 44.98 75.50 -8.91
CA VAL A 11 44.55 74.18 -9.45
C VAL A 11 43.70 73.37 -8.45
N LEU A 12 43.79 73.62 -7.13
CA LEU A 12 42.99 72.90 -6.12
C LEU A 12 41.61 73.51 -5.83
N LYS A 13 41.24 74.63 -6.45
CA LYS A 13 39.93 75.29 -6.27
C LYS A 13 39.01 75.10 -7.49
N LYS A 14 38.74 73.85 -7.88
CA LYS A 14 37.60 73.52 -8.76
C LYS A 14 37.15 72.06 -8.59
N LYS A 15 36.87 71.63 -7.34
CA LYS A 15 35.94 70.52 -7.12
C LYS A 15 34.56 71.02 -7.52
N GLY A 16 34.10 70.64 -8.72
CA GLY A 16 32.74 70.93 -9.18
C GLY A 16 31.74 70.54 -8.11
N LYS A 17 30.80 71.45 -7.79
CA LYS A 17 29.69 71.18 -6.86
C LYS A 17 28.94 69.93 -7.35
N LYS A 18 29.18 68.77 -6.72
CA LYS A 18 28.38 67.56 -6.97
C LYS A 18 26.92 67.92 -6.70
N ARG A 19 26.05 67.70 -7.69
CA ARG A 19 24.60 67.80 -7.46
C ARG A 19 24.22 66.69 -6.47
N LYS A 20 23.65 67.08 -5.34
CA LYS A 20 23.18 66.19 -4.26
C LYS A 20 21.79 65.65 -4.65
N TYR A 21 21.65 64.34 -4.72
CA TYR A 21 20.44 63.67 -5.24
C TYR A 21 19.77 62.76 -4.21
N PHE A 22 20.55 62.18 -3.28
CA PHE A 22 20.06 61.30 -2.23
C PHE A 22 20.11 61.98 -0.87
N LEU A 23 19.27 61.55 0.07
CA LEU A 23 19.19 62.15 1.41
C LEU A 23 20.55 62.12 2.14
N GLY A 24 21.35 61.07 1.92
CA GLY A 24 22.69 60.92 2.50
C GLY A 24 23.79 61.76 1.84
N ASP A 25 23.47 62.52 0.79
CA ASP A 25 24.42 63.43 0.13
C ASP A 25 24.50 64.81 0.82
N PHE A 26 23.55 65.13 1.70
CA PHE A 26 23.43 66.42 2.39
C PHE A 26 24.17 66.40 3.73
N GLU A 27 24.89 67.48 4.03
CA GLU A 27 25.64 67.66 5.27
C GLU A 27 24.91 68.67 6.18
N GLU A 28 25.23 68.74 7.47
CA GLU A 28 24.54 69.63 8.43
C GLU A 28 24.56 71.11 7.99
N GLU A 29 25.66 71.56 7.38
CA GLU A 29 25.82 72.92 6.82
C GLU A 29 24.80 73.22 5.69
N ASP A 30 24.26 72.20 5.01
CA ASP A 30 23.26 72.40 3.96
C ASP A 30 21.87 72.75 4.52
N MET A 31 21.62 72.55 5.82
CA MET A 31 20.36 72.90 6.49
C MET A 31 20.24 74.40 6.79
N GLU A 32 21.36 75.14 6.77
CA GLU A 32 21.38 76.60 7.00
C GLU A 32 20.86 77.39 5.79
N SER A 33 20.84 76.79 4.60
CA SER A 33 20.25 77.41 3.40
C SER A 33 18.78 77.04 3.25
N PRO A 34 17.84 78.01 3.26
CA PRO A 34 16.39 77.72 3.17
C PRO A 34 16.01 76.90 1.94
N SER A 35 16.71 77.11 0.81
CA SER A 35 16.46 76.40 -0.44
C SER A 35 16.90 74.93 -0.41
N LYS A 36 18.01 74.62 0.27
CA LYS A 36 18.53 73.26 0.41
C LYS A 36 17.78 72.49 1.48
N ALA A 37 17.46 73.12 2.61
CA ALA A 37 16.62 72.54 3.65
C ALA A 37 15.24 72.10 3.13
N ARG A 38 14.60 72.92 2.28
CA ARG A 38 13.33 72.56 1.62
C ARG A 38 13.47 71.33 0.72
N ARG A 39 14.58 71.21 0.00
CA ARG A 39 14.87 70.06 -0.89
C ARG A 39 15.15 68.78 -0.09
N ILE A 40 15.81 68.88 1.06
CA ILE A 40 16.01 67.74 1.98
C ILE A 40 14.66 67.26 2.51
N LEU A 41 13.78 68.19 2.93
CA LEU A 41 12.43 67.87 3.42
C LEU A 41 11.60 67.15 2.34
N GLU A 42 11.65 67.63 1.09
CA GLU A 42 10.95 67.00 -0.03
C GLU A 42 11.46 65.57 -0.30
N LEU A 43 12.78 65.37 -0.30
CA LEU A 43 13.38 64.05 -0.47
C LEU A 43 13.06 63.11 0.70
N ALA A 44 13.06 63.62 1.94
CA ALA A 44 12.69 62.86 3.13
C ALA A 44 11.23 62.40 3.06
N ASN A 45 10.32 63.30 2.70
CA ASN A 45 8.90 63.00 2.52
C ASN A 45 8.66 61.98 1.40
N GLN A 46 9.38 62.08 0.28
CA GLN A 46 9.32 61.08 -0.79
C GLN A 46 9.80 59.70 -0.31
N GLN A 47 10.92 59.65 0.41
CA GLN A 47 11.45 58.39 0.95
C GLN A 47 10.51 57.78 2.00
N GLN A 48 9.92 58.61 2.87
CA GLN A 48 8.95 58.18 3.87
C GLN A 48 7.67 57.65 3.23
N ASN A 49 7.16 58.28 2.17
CA ASN A 49 6.00 57.81 1.42
C ASN A 49 6.26 56.45 0.75
N VAL A 50 7.43 56.27 0.11
CA VAL A 50 7.81 54.98 -0.51
C VAL A 50 7.95 53.88 0.55
N LYS A 51 8.63 54.17 1.66
CA LYS A 51 8.77 53.21 2.78
C LYS A 51 7.41 52.86 3.39
N SER A 52 6.53 53.85 3.61
CA SER A 52 5.19 53.64 4.19
C SER A 52 4.29 52.82 3.28
N ALA A 53 4.32 53.08 1.96
CA ALA A 53 3.61 52.27 0.96
C ALA A 53 4.11 50.81 0.95
N THR A 54 5.42 50.61 1.03
CA THR A 54 6.05 49.28 1.09
C THR A 54 5.64 48.52 2.36
N ILE A 55 5.67 49.17 3.53
CA ILE A 55 5.22 48.60 4.80
C ILE A 55 3.74 48.22 4.74
N LYS A 56 2.89 49.07 4.14
CA LYS A 56 1.45 48.81 4.01
C LYS A 56 1.18 47.62 3.09
N ARG A 57 1.93 47.48 1.98
CA ARG A 57 1.88 46.32 1.09
C ARG A 57 2.28 45.04 1.82
N LEU A 58 3.44 45.05 2.48
CA LEU A 58 3.96 43.90 3.23
C LEU A 58 3.00 43.48 4.36
N LYS A 59 2.43 44.43 5.12
CA LYS A 59 1.44 44.11 6.17
C LYS A 59 0.18 43.43 5.60
N ARG A 60 -0.31 43.89 4.45
CA ARG A 60 -1.48 43.27 3.77
C ARG A 60 -1.16 41.87 3.25
N GLU A 61 0.02 41.68 2.70
CA GLU A 61 0.48 40.38 2.21
C GLU A 61 0.65 39.39 3.38
N ASN A 62 1.28 39.83 4.47
CA ASN A 62 1.44 39.05 5.69
C ASN A 62 0.08 38.70 6.34
N PHE A 63 -0.89 39.62 6.32
CA PHE A 63 -2.26 39.37 6.77
C PHE A 63 -2.99 38.33 5.90
N ARG A 64 -2.84 38.39 4.57
CA ARG A 64 -3.41 37.39 3.66
C ARG A 64 -2.79 36.02 3.86
N LEU A 65 -1.47 35.96 4.06
CA LEU A 65 -0.76 34.73 4.37
C LEU A 65 -1.21 34.17 5.71
N THR A 66 -1.22 34.95 6.78
CA THR A 66 -1.71 34.51 8.10
C THR A 66 -3.18 34.07 8.08
N LYS A 67 -4.05 34.73 7.30
CA LYS A 67 -5.44 34.28 7.11
C LYS A 67 -5.55 32.96 6.35
N LYS A 68 -4.66 32.68 5.38
CA LYS A 68 -4.57 31.37 4.70
C LYS A 68 -4.00 30.26 5.59
N VAL A 69 -3.18 30.62 6.58
CA VAL A 69 -2.61 29.67 7.56
C VAL A 69 -3.60 29.39 8.70
N ALA A 70 -4.44 30.37 9.05
CA ALA A 70 -5.39 30.29 10.16
C ALA A 70 -6.39 29.12 10.07
N SER A 71 -6.49 28.46 8.92
CA SER A 71 -7.09 27.12 8.84
C SER A 71 -6.16 26.20 8.07
N LEU A 72 -5.25 25.50 8.76
CA LEU A 72 -4.56 24.34 8.20
C LEU A 72 -5.54 23.30 7.62
N GLN A 73 -6.77 23.27 8.13
CA GLN A 73 -7.90 22.55 7.54
C GLN A 73 -8.27 23.07 6.14
N SER A 74 -8.30 24.39 5.89
CA SER A 74 -8.53 24.92 4.54
C SER A 74 -7.35 24.65 3.62
N LEU A 75 -6.13 24.59 4.14
CA LEU A 75 -4.96 24.19 3.37
C LEU A 75 -5.09 22.72 2.92
N LEU A 76 -5.48 21.81 3.82
CA LEU A 76 -5.74 20.42 3.44
C LEU A 76 -6.90 20.31 2.44
N GLN A 77 -7.95 21.11 2.62
CA GLN A 77 -9.04 21.21 1.65
C GLN A 77 -8.56 21.72 0.29
N ASP A 78 -7.69 22.74 0.25
CA ASP A 78 -7.10 23.28 -0.98
C ASP A 78 -6.18 22.26 -1.68
N ILE A 79 -5.40 21.48 -0.93
CA ILE A 79 -4.55 20.41 -1.47
C ILE A 79 -5.42 19.28 -2.05
N GLN A 80 -6.52 18.93 -1.38
CA GLN A 80 -7.50 17.95 -1.88
C GLN A 80 -8.21 18.45 -3.13
N ASN A 81 -8.66 19.71 -3.16
CA ASN A 81 -9.32 20.32 -4.33
C ASN A 81 -8.40 20.38 -5.55
N LYS A 82 -7.08 20.42 -5.32
CA LYS A 82 -6.05 20.34 -6.36
C LYS A 82 -5.64 18.90 -6.72
N LEU A 83 -6.32 17.90 -6.16
CA LEU A 83 -6.08 16.47 -6.36
C LEU A 83 -4.64 16.04 -6.05
N LEU A 84 -4.00 16.71 -5.08
CA LEU A 84 -2.62 16.41 -4.69
C LEU A 84 -2.53 15.33 -3.61
N ILE A 85 -3.62 15.04 -2.91
CA ILE A 85 -3.76 14.00 -1.87
C ILE A 85 -5.11 13.29 -2.02
N THR A 86 -5.17 12.03 -1.60
CA THR A 86 -6.43 11.27 -1.52
C THR A 86 -7.25 11.66 -0.29
N GLU A 87 -8.53 11.30 -0.29
CA GLU A 87 -9.43 11.54 0.85
C GLU A 87 -8.99 10.79 2.12
N SER A 88 -8.48 9.56 1.97
CA SER A 88 -7.89 8.79 3.07
C SER A 88 -6.60 9.43 3.64
N ALA A 89 -5.77 10.02 2.79
CA ALA A 89 -4.57 10.73 3.25
C ALA A 89 -4.95 12.01 4.00
N LYS A 90 -5.99 12.71 3.56
CA LYS A 90 -6.51 13.90 4.23
C LYS A 90 -6.99 13.60 5.64
N SER A 91 -7.81 12.57 5.85
CA SER A 91 -8.32 12.24 7.19
C SER A 91 -7.20 11.91 8.19
N ILE A 92 -6.17 11.19 7.74
CA ILE A 92 -4.98 10.89 8.55
C ILE A 92 -4.20 12.17 8.85
N LEU A 93 -4.03 13.05 7.84
CA LEU A 93 -3.36 14.33 8.03
C LEU A 93 -4.16 15.26 8.96
N GLU A 94 -5.49 15.26 8.90
CA GLU A 94 -6.34 16.03 9.80
C GLU A 94 -6.17 15.59 11.24
N VAL A 95 -6.18 14.28 11.51
CA VAL A 95 -5.90 13.73 12.85
C VAL A 95 -4.50 14.13 13.32
N SER A 96 -3.50 14.06 12.42
CA SER A 96 -2.13 14.48 12.75
C SER A 96 -1.96 15.99 12.98
N ILE A 97 -2.94 16.80 12.57
CA ILE A 97 -2.92 18.27 12.65
C ILE A 97 -3.75 18.80 13.84
N GLN A 98 -4.57 17.98 14.50
CA GLN A 98 -5.36 18.42 15.66
C GLN A 98 -4.42 18.90 16.79
N GLY A 99 -4.41 20.21 17.06
CA GLY A 99 -3.70 20.84 18.17
C GLY A 99 -2.33 21.47 17.82
N THR A 100 -1.28 21.04 18.53
CA THR A 100 0.08 21.61 18.61
C THR A 100 0.81 21.82 17.27
N PRO A 101 0.75 20.92 16.27
CA PRO A 101 1.51 21.08 15.01
C PRO A 101 1.11 22.31 14.21
N ALA A 102 -0.18 22.69 14.29
CA ALA A 102 -0.71 23.87 13.62
C ALA A 102 -0.15 25.17 14.19
N GLU A 103 -0.11 25.24 15.52
CA GLU A 103 0.46 26.36 16.26
C GLU A 103 1.98 26.45 16.05
N LEU A 104 2.66 25.30 15.98
CA LEU A 104 4.09 25.21 15.69
C LEU A 104 4.42 25.65 14.25
N LEU A 105 3.58 25.33 13.26
CA LEU A 105 3.69 25.86 11.89
C LEU A 105 3.48 27.37 11.86
N LEU A 106 2.44 27.87 12.53
CA LEU A 106 2.12 29.30 12.65
C LEU A 106 3.25 30.09 13.34
N SER A 107 3.84 29.55 14.39
CA SER A 107 4.96 30.19 15.11
C SER A 107 6.23 30.28 14.26
N ARG A 108 6.53 29.27 13.44
CA ARG A 108 7.65 29.30 12.48
C ARG A 108 7.40 30.24 11.31
N LEU A 109 6.17 30.36 10.83
CA LEU A 109 5.81 31.34 9.81
C LEU A 109 6.02 32.79 10.29
N LYS A 110 5.86 33.05 11.58
CA LYS A 110 6.17 34.34 12.20
C LYS A 110 7.69 34.60 12.32
N LYS A 111 8.54 33.57 12.23
CA LYS A 111 10.01 33.64 12.34
C LYS A 111 10.69 32.89 11.18
N PRO A 112 10.61 33.41 9.94
CA PRO A 112 11.26 32.79 8.79
C PRO A 112 12.78 32.73 9.02
N GLY A 113 13.38 31.55 8.80
CA GLY A 113 14.82 31.32 8.98
C GLY A 113 15.29 30.93 10.38
N SER A 114 14.38 30.56 11.30
CA SER A 114 14.76 30.03 12.61
C SER A 114 15.66 28.78 12.47
N LYS A 115 16.83 28.82 13.15
CA LYS A 115 17.77 27.69 13.27
C LYS A 115 17.37 26.66 14.34
N GLN A 116 16.24 26.87 15.02
CA GLN A 116 15.77 25.92 16.02
C GLN A 116 15.51 24.56 15.40
N GLU A 117 15.65 23.50 16.20
CA GLU A 117 15.30 22.16 15.79
C GLU A 117 13.79 22.03 15.52
N TYR A 118 13.44 21.08 14.67
CA TYR A 118 12.05 20.79 14.35
C TYR A 118 11.44 19.92 15.46
N PRO A 119 10.34 20.35 16.11
CA PRO A 119 9.64 19.54 17.12
C PRO A 119 9.19 18.20 16.56
N ALA A 120 9.11 17.17 17.39
CA ALA A 120 8.79 15.80 16.98
C ALA A 120 7.45 15.71 16.23
N GLU A 121 6.45 16.47 16.65
CA GLU A 121 5.12 16.48 16.06
C GLU A 121 5.14 17.11 14.65
N LEU A 122 5.96 18.15 14.47
CA LEU A 122 6.13 18.79 13.17
C LEU A 122 7.00 17.95 12.22
N ARG A 123 7.96 17.18 12.76
CA ARG A 123 8.70 16.17 12.00
C ARG A 123 7.76 15.08 11.49
N ALA A 124 6.91 14.55 12.37
CA ALA A 124 5.91 13.54 12.03
C ALA A 124 4.96 14.06 10.94
N PHE A 125 4.41 15.26 11.08
CA PHE A 125 3.57 15.87 10.05
C PHE A 125 4.29 16.01 8.70
N ALA A 126 5.53 16.52 8.71
CA ALA A 126 6.31 16.73 7.50
C ALA A 126 6.63 15.41 6.78
N LEU A 127 6.97 14.36 7.53
CA LEU A 127 7.22 13.01 6.99
C LEU A 127 5.93 12.42 6.41
N THR A 128 4.81 12.50 7.15
CA THR A 128 3.50 11.98 6.70
C THR A 128 3.03 12.68 5.42
N LEU A 129 3.15 14.01 5.34
CA LEU A 129 2.77 14.76 4.14
C LEU A 129 3.64 14.38 2.93
N HIS A 130 4.96 14.27 3.13
CA HIS A 130 5.88 13.88 2.06
C HIS A 130 5.65 12.42 1.61
N PHE A 131 5.35 11.52 2.55
CA PHE A 131 5.04 10.11 2.27
C PHE A 131 3.81 9.97 1.37
N TYR A 132 2.72 10.70 1.68
CA TYR A 132 1.51 10.66 0.84
C TYR A 132 1.68 11.40 -0.49
N SER A 133 2.39 12.53 -0.50
CA SER A 133 2.58 13.31 -1.74
C SER A 133 3.73 14.29 -1.61
N SER A 134 4.85 13.98 -2.28
CA SER A 134 5.98 14.90 -2.44
C SER A 134 5.56 16.21 -3.12
N LYS A 135 4.61 16.16 -4.07
CA LYS A 135 4.05 17.34 -4.72
C LYS A 135 3.25 18.23 -3.76
N ALA A 136 2.43 17.62 -2.89
CA ALA A 136 1.71 18.36 -1.86
C ALA A 136 2.68 19.00 -0.86
N TYR A 137 3.71 18.26 -0.46
CA TYR A 137 4.78 18.75 0.39
C TYR A 137 5.49 19.98 -0.21
N ASP A 138 5.92 19.88 -1.48
CA ASP A 138 6.57 20.98 -2.18
C ASP A 138 5.65 22.18 -2.35
N TYR A 139 4.36 21.95 -2.59
CA TYR A 139 3.35 23.01 -2.66
C TYR A 139 3.23 23.76 -1.35
N VAL A 140 3.13 23.05 -0.21
CA VAL A 140 3.09 23.67 1.11
C VAL A 140 4.39 24.44 1.37
N ARG A 141 5.53 23.83 1.07
CA ARG A 141 6.83 24.47 1.27
C ARG A 141 6.99 25.76 0.46
N LYS A 142 6.51 25.79 -0.79
CA LYS A 142 6.56 26.98 -1.67
C LYS A 142 5.61 28.09 -1.21
N ASN A 143 4.39 27.75 -0.82
CA ASN A 143 3.37 28.76 -0.47
C ASN A 143 3.50 29.31 0.95
N PHE A 144 4.15 28.57 1.85
CA PHE A 144 4.26 28.91 3.26
C PHE A 144 5.71 29.21 3.67
N GLN A 145 6.43 29.96 2.84
CA GLN A 145 7.76 30.51 3.13
C GLN A 145 8.74 29.48 3.72
N THR A 146 8.78 28.26 3.17
CA THR A 146 9.66 27.18 3.64
C THR A 146 9.49 26.80 5.12
N CYS A 147 8.26 26.90 5.65
CA CYS A 147 7.94 26.47 7.02
C CYS A 147 8.25 24.99 7.29
N LEU A 148 8.24 24.18 6.23
CA LEU A 148 8.62 22.77 6.25
C LEU A 148 10.09 22.59 5.88
N PRO A 149 10.74 21.55 6.44
CA PRO A 149 12.15 21.26 6.19
C PRO A 149 12.47 21.05 4.70
N HIS A 150 13.75 21.05 4.35
CA HIS A 150 14.15 20.66 2.99
C HIS A 150 13.96 19.13 2.83
N PRO A 151 13.60 18.60 1.64
CA PRO A 151 13.53 17.16 1.42
C PRO A 151 14.80 16.40 1.79
N SER A 152 15.98 17.02 1.66
CA SER A 152 17.25 16.44 2.14
C SER A 152 17.26 16.18 3.65
N THR A 153 16.63 17.04 4.44
CA THR A 153 16.46 16.86 5.88
C THR A 153 15.48 15.71 6.17
N LEU A 154 14.41 15.58 5.39
CA LEU A 154 13.51 14.43 5.49
C LEU A 154 14.23 13.12 5.21
N ARG A 155 15.07 13.06 4.17
CA ARG A 155 15.89 11.86 3.87
C ARG A 155 16.79 11.48 5.03
N LYS A 156 17.43 12.46 5.68
CA LYS A 156 18.23 12.22 6.90
C LYS A 156 17.39 11.66 8.06
N TRP A 157 16.13 12.06 8.17
CA TRP A 157 15.23 11.50 9.18
C TRP A 157 14.78 10.08 8.84
N TYR A 158 14.57 9.77 7.56
CA TYR A 158 14.29 8.39 7.14
C TYR A 158 15.49 7.46 7.34
N GLN A 159 16.73 7.97 7.19
CA GLN A 159 17.96 7.21 7.41
C GLN A 159 18.17 6.72 8.85
N SER A 160 17.40 7.22 9.83
CA SER A 160 17.55 6.75 11.22
C SER A 160 16.95 5.36 11.46
N ILE A 161 16.11 4.88 10.54
CA ILE A 161 15.50 3.56 10.63
C ILE A 161 16.29 2.65 9.70
N ASP A 162 16.83 1.56 10.25
CA ASP A 162 17.42 0.53 9.41
C ASP A 162 16.33 -0.21 8.63
N GLY A 163 16.50 -0.26 7.32
CA GLY A 163 15.62 -0.95 6.38
C GLY A 163 16.36 -2.05 5.63
N SER A 164 17.49 -2.54 6.18
CA SER A 164 18.25 -3.65 5.65
C SER A 164 17.40 -4.95 5.58
N PRO A 165 17.77 -5.90 4.70
CA PRO A 165 17.15 -7.22 4.68
C PRO A 165 17.30 -7.92 6.03
N GLY A 166 16.30 -8.71 6.41
CA GLY A 166 16.18 -9.31 7.73
C GLY A 166 14.87 -8.94 8.43
N PHE A 167 14.70 -9.45 9.65
CA PHE A 167 13.63 -9.00 10.54
C PHE A 167 13.99 -7.64 11.13
N THR A 168 13.04 -6.71 11.10
CA THR A 168 13.31 -5.31 11.46
C THR A 168 13.03 -5.07 12.94
N ASP A 169 14.03 -4.65 13.71
CA ASP A 169 13.88 -4.32 15.13
C ASP A 169 12.82 -3.24 15.41
N ALA A 170 12.69 -2.28 14.48
CA ALA A 170 11.65 -1.26 14.55
C ALA A 170 10.24 -1.85 14.47
N ALA A 171 10.04 -2.88 13.63
CA ALA A 171 8.78 -3.59 13.53
C ALA A 171 8.51 -4.39 14.82
N LEU A 172 9.50 -5.14 15.32
CA LEU A 172 9.37 -5.90 16.58
C LEU A 172 9.09 -5.00 17.78
N SER A 173 9.71 -3.83 17.85
CA SER A 173 9.45 -2.81 18.88
C SER A 173 8.02 -2.27 18.78
N ALA A 174 7.53 -2.02 17.57
CA ALA A 174 6.14 -1.62 17.34
C ALA A 174 5.14 -2.71 17.77
N LEU A 175 5.44 -3.98 17.50
CA LEU A 175 4.63 -5.11 17.96
C LEU A 175 4.58 -5.19 19.50
N LYS A 176 5.72 -5.06 20.19
CA LYS A 176 5.78 -5.01 21.66
C LYS A 176 4.92 -3.88 22.23
N MET A 177 4.94 -2.70 21.60
CA MET A 177 4.06 -1.59 22.00
C MET A 177 2.59 -1.95 21.84
N LYS A 178 2.20 -2.56 20.71
CA LYS A 178 0.81 -3.01 20.46
C LYS A 178 0.35 -4.06 21.46
N VAL A 179 1.23 -5.01 21.80
CA VAL A 179 0.95 -6.00 22.85
C VAL A 179 0.76 -5.30 24.20
N SER A 180 1.64 -4.37 24.57
CA SER A 180 1.51 -3.64 25.85
C SER A 180 0.20 -2.85 25.96
N GLU A 181 -0.29 -2.28 24.86
CA GLU A 181 -1.59 -1.60 24.78
C GLU A 181 -2.76 -2.57 24.99
N ALA A 182 -2.68 -3.75 24.37
CA ALA A 182 -3.68 -4.81 24.50
C ALA A 182 -3.69 -5.45 25.90
N THR A 183 -2.51 -5.69 26.49
CA THR A 183 -2.39 -6.24 27.84
C THR A 183 -3.00 -5.32 28.89
N LYS A 184 -2.87 -3.99 28.74
CA LYS A 184 -3.56 -3.01 29.62
C LYS A 184 -5.09 -3.14 29.58
N LEU A 185 -5.63 -3.67 28.49
CA LEU A 185 -7.06 -3.94 28.29
C LEU A 185 -7.43 -5.40 28.56
N ASN A 186 -6.52 -6.20 29.14
CA ASN A 186 -6.66 -7.65 29.35
C ASN A 186 -7.00 -8.42 28.06
N LYS A 187 -6.41 -8.02 26.93
CA LYS A 187 -6.57 -8.70 25.64
C LYS A 187 -5.25 -9.29 25.17
N THR A 188 -5.30 -10.46 24.56
CA THR A 188 -4.18 -11.03 23.79
C THR A 188 -4.22 -10.51 22.36
N VAL A 189 -3.06 -10.39 21.72
CA VAL A 189 -2.98 -9.97 20.31
C VAL A 189 -2.85 -11.22 19.45
N ILE A 190 -3.82 -11.44 18.57
CA ILE A 190 -3.86 -12.59 17.68
C ILE A 190 -3.55 -12.12 16.27
N CYS A 191 -2.61 -12.78 15.60
CA CYS A 191 -2.16 -12.44 14.25
C CYS A 191 -2.15 -13.65 13.30
N ALA A 192 -2.30 -13.34 12.02
CA ALA A 192 -2.04 -14.21 10.89
C ALA A 192 -0.69 -13.83 10.27
N LEU A 193 0.18 -14.80 10.05
CA LEU A 193 1.43 -14.61 9.32
C LEU A 193 1.17 -14.82 7.83
N ILE A 194 1.50 -13.83 7.02
CA ILE A 194 1.39 -13.85 5.56
C ILE A 194 2.80 -13.82 5.00
N VAL A 195 3.09 -14.76 4.11
CA VAL A 195 4.40 -14.89 3.48
C VAL A 195 4.22 -14.96 1.97
N ASP A 196 4.97 -14.12 1.25
CA ASP A 196 4.90 -14.04 -0.22
C ASP A 196 6.25 -13.70 -0.85
N GLU A 197 6.41 -14.07 -2.12
CA GLU A 197 7.61 -13.85 -2.92
C GLU A 197 7.36 -12.82 -4.01
N MET A 198 8.23 -11.82 -4.08
CA MET A 198 8.15 -10.77 -5.09
C MET A 198 9.37 -10.79 -5.99
N SER A 199 9.20 -10.93 -7.30
CA SER A 199 10.30 -10.78 -8.26
C SER A 199 10.83 -9.35 -8.25
N ILE A 200 12.15 -9.21 -8.16
CA ILE A 200 12.86 -7.93 -8.18
C ILE A 200 13.75 -7.83 -9.43
N LYS A 201 14.02 -6.60 -9.85
CA LYS A 201 14.96 -6.37 -10.96
C LYS A 201 16.37 -6.64 -10.47
N LYS A 202 17.07 -7.56 -11.14
CA LYS A 202 18.50 -7.80 -10.93
C LYS A 202 19.28 -6.52 -11.16
N HIS A 203 19.84 -5.94 -10.10
CA HIS A 203 20.60 -4.71 -10.15
C HIS A 203 21.47 -4.62 -8.91
N ILE A 204 22.75 -4.30 -9.10
CA ILE A 204 23.69 -4.05 -8.00
C ILE A 204 23.93 -2.54 -7.94
N ASP A 205 23.82 -1.96 -6.76
CA ASP A 205 24.09 -0.55 -6.51
C ASP A 205 25.05 -0.39 -5.32
N TRP A 206 25.88 0.66 -5.35
CA TRP A 206 26.84 0.93 -4.28
C TRP A 206 26.28 1.99 -3.34
N ASN A 207 25.88 1.59 -2.14
CA ASN A 207 25.40 2.52 -1.12
C ASN A 207 26.55 2.94 -0.20
N LYS A 208 27.53 3.67 -0.74
CA LYS A 208 28.70 4.31 -0.08
C LYS A 208 29.62 3.42 0.76
N ASP A 209 29.06 2.52 1.55
CA ASP A 209 29.67 1.61 2.49
C ASP A 209 29.58 0.15 2.02
N LYS A 210 28.49 -0.24 1.34
CA LYS A 210 28.29 -1.62 0.85
C LYS A 210 27.60 -1.73 -0.51
N PHE A 211 27.84 -2.85 -1.21
CA PHE A 211 27.07 -3.25 -2.39
C PHE A 211 25.70 -3.79 -1.96
N ILE A 212 24.65 -3.32 -2.63
CA ILE A 212 23.26 -3.75 -2.43
C ILE A 212 22.79 -4.42 -3.72
N GLY A 213 22.10 -5.55 -3.60
CA GLY A 213 21.51 -6.27 -4.74
C GLY A 213 21.90 -7.75 -4.82
N TYR A 214 22.80 -8.20 -3.95
CA TYR A 214 23.08 -9.62 -3.75
C TYR A 214 22.05 -10.28 -2.82
N VAL A 215 22.10 -11.61 -2.76
CA VAL A 215 21.35 -12.39 -1.76
C VAL A 215 21.75 -11.93 -0.36
N ASP A 216 20.76 -11.63 0.47
CA ASP A 216 20.96 -11.09 1.81
C ASP A 216 19.87 -11.64 2.74
N PHE A 217 20.31 -12.43 3.73
CA PHE A 217 19.48 -13.05 4.76
C PHE A 217 19.43 -12.24 6.06
N GLY A 218 19.98 -11.02 6.09
CA GLY A 218 20.02 -10.19 7.30
C GLY A 218 21.03 -10.67 8.34
N THR A 219 22.01 -11.49 7.95
CA THR A 219 23.07 -12.00 8.82
C THR A 219 24.28 -11.07 8.90
N GLY A 220 24.27 -9.96 8.16
CA GLY A 220 25.39 -9.00 8.10
C GLY A 220 26.62 -9.53 7.36
N LEU A 221 26.47 -10.60 6.58
CA LEU A 221 27.52 -11.13 5.70
C LEU A 221 27.52 -10.33 4.38
N ASP A 222 28.46 -9.40 4.25
CA ASP A 222 28.73 -8.69 3.01
C ASP A 222 29.77 -9.50 2.19
N ASP A 223 29.31 -10.35 1.29
CA ASP A 223 30.17 -11.11 0.36
C ASP A 223 29.79 -10.82 -1.10
N ASP A 224 30.69 -10.16 -1.81
CA ASP A 224 30.53 -9.79 -3.22
C ASP A 224 30.56 -11.01 -4.17
N GLN A 225 30.85 -12.22 -3.67
CA GLN A 225 30.73 -13.46 -4.42
C GLN A 225 29.32 -14.05 -4.40
N LEU A 226 28.41 -13.49 -3.58
CA LEU A 226 27.03 -13.95 -3.52
C LEU A 226 26.31 -13.70 -4.85
N PRO A 227 25.37 -14.57 -5.22
CA PRO A 227 24.61 -14.36 -6.44
C PRO A 227 23.71 -13.13 -6.33
N VAL A 228 23.42 -12.51 -7.48
CA VAL A 228 22.48 -11.38 -7.56
C VAL A 228 21.07 -11.85 -7.20
N ALA A 229 20.42 -11.13 -6.28
CA ALA A 229 19.07 -11.45 -5.87
C ALA A 229 18.08 -11.25 -7.03
N THR A 230 17.13 -12.18 -7.13
CA THR A 230 16.09 -12.21 -8.16
C THR A 230 14.72 -12.00 -7.58
N GLU A 231 14.54 -12.32 -6.30
CA GLU A 231 13.27 -12.28 -5.59
C GLU A 231 13.49 -11.71 -4.19
N ALA A 232 12.43 -11.13 -3.63
CA ALA A 232 12.35 -10.71 -2.24
C ALA A 232 11.30 -11.57 -1.52
N TYR A 233 11.72 -12.29 -0.49
CA TYR A 233 10.86 -13.11 0.34
C TYR A 233 10.35 -12.29 1.52
N THR A 234 9.06 -12.01 1.56
CA THR A 234 8.48 -10.99 2.45
C THR A 234 7.59 -11.61 3.51
N PHE A 235 7.64 -11.04 4.72
CA PHE A 235 6.89 -11.49 5.88
C PHE A 235 6.04 -10.34 6.43
N MET A 236 4.75 -10.60 6.60
CA MET A 236 3.79 -9.62 7.13
C MET A 236 2.89 -10.24 8.17
N LEU A 237 2.72 -9.56 9.30
CA LEU A 237 1.69 -9.91 10.27
C LEU A 237 0.43 -9.09 10.01
N ASN A 238 -0.70 -9.78 9.97
CA ASN A 238 -2.03 -9.17 9.93
C ASN A 238 -2.75 -9.47 11.25
N CYS A 239 -3.21 -8.45 11.96
CA CYS A 239 -3.93 -8.64 13.20
C CYS A 239 -5.35 -9.15 12.92
N VAL A 240 -5.75 -10.22 13.61
CA VAL A 240 -7.08 -10.83 13.43
C VAL A 240 -8.11 -10.10 14.30
N ASN A 241 -7.74 -9.76 15.53
CA ASN A 241 -8.61 -9.11 16.51
C ASN A 241 -8.43 -7.58 16.57
N GLY A 242 -7.82 -6.98 15.55
CA GLY A 242 -7.57 -5.55 15.44
C GLY A 242 -7.36 -5.12 13.99
N HIS A 243 -7.40 -3.82 13.72
CA HIS A 243 -7.32 -3.29 12.35
C HIS A 243 -5.93 -2.73 12.04
N TRP A 244 -4.93 -3.60 11.92
CA TRP A 244 -3.59 -3.22 11.50
C TRP A 244 -2.82 -4.40 10.89
N LYS A 245 -1.83 -4.06 10.06
CA LYS A 245 -0.87 -4.99 9.46
C LYS A 245 0.51 -4.37 9.45
N ILE A 246 1.54 -5.16 9.73
CA ILE A 246 2.92 -4.69 9.81
C ILE A 246 3.82 -5.67 9.04
N PRO A 247 4.59 -5.20 8.04
CA PRO A 247 5.68 -5.99 7.48
C PRO A 247 6.76 -6.15 8.55
N ILE A 248 7.14 -7.38 8.84
CA ILE A 248 8.09 -7.70 9.92
C ILE A 248 9.52 -7.91 9.40
N GLY A 249 9.66 -8.22 8.11
CA GLY A 249 10.95 -8.40 7.49
C GLY A 249 10.84 -8.83 6.04
N TYR A 250 11.97 -8.76 5.36
CA TYR A 250 12.12 -9.30 4.00
C TYR A 250 13.55 -9.80 3.80
N PHE A 251 13.72 -10.78 2.93
CA PHE A 251 15.03 -11.34 2.59
C PHE A 251 15.24 -11.28 1.08
N LEU A 252 16.45 -10.95 0.64
CA LEU A 252 16.80 -10.94 -0.78
C LEU A 252 17.35 -12.31 -1.16
N ILE A 253 16.73 -12.97 -2.13
CA ILE A 253 17.01 -14.38 -2.45
C ILE A 253 17.22 -14.59 -3.95
N ASN A 254 17.90 -15.68 -4.30
CA ASN A 254 18.04 -16.17 -5.68
C ASN A 254 17.57 -17.62 -5.72
N GLY A 255 16.28 -17.80 -5.46
CA GLY A 255 15.69 -19.10 -5.15
C GLY A 255 16.02 -19.57 -3.73
N LEU A 256 15.07 -20.29 -3.12
CA LEU A 256 15.24 -20.99 -1.85
C LEU A 256 14.66 -22.39 -1.96
N THR A 257 15.34 -23.35 -1.33
CA THR A 257 14.78 -24.69 -1.14
C THR A 257 13.61 -24.63 -0.17
N ALA A 258 12.70 -25.60 -0.29
CA ALA A 258 11.53 -25.69 0.59
C ALA A 258 11.91 -25.82 2.07
N GLN A 259 13.03 -26.47 2.37
CA GLN A 259 13.57 -26.65 3.73
C GLN A 259 14.11 -25.33 4.29
N GLU A 260 14.88 -24.56 3.51
CA GLU A 260 15.36 -23.24 3.93
C GLU A 260 14.19 -22.29 4.23
N ARG A 261 13.16 -22.28 3.37
CA ARG A 261 11.93 -21.51 3.61
C ARG A 261 11.26 -21.90 4.93
N ALA A 262 11.17 -23.20 5.23
CA ALA A 262 10.58 -23.68 6.48
C ALA A 262 11.38 -23.21 7.69
N ASN A 263 12.72 -23.25 7.62
CA ASN A 263 13.58 -22.76 8.70
C ASN A 263 13.38 -21.26 8.97
N ILE A 264 13.30 -20.44 7.91
CA ILE A 264 13.07 -18.99 8.06
C ILE A 264 11.67 -18.72 8.66
N ILE A 265 10.64 -19.46 8.25
CA ILE A 265 9.30 -19.35 8.83
C ILE A 265 9.30 -19.75 10.32
N GLN A 266 9.99 -20.85 10.68
CA GLN A 266 10.12 -21.25 12.08
C GLN A 266 10.81 -20.17 12.93
N GLU A 267 11.89 -19.58 12.41
CA GLU A 267 12.59 -18.50 13.10
C GLU A 267 11.72 -17.25 13.25
N CYS A 268 10.98 -16.89 12.20
CA CYS A 268 9.98 -15.84 12.24
C CYS A 268 8.96 -16.07 13.36
N LEU A 269 8.43 -17.28 13.49
CA LEU A 269 7.45 -17.63 14.52
C LEU A 269 8.03 -17.49 15.93
N LYS A 270 9.29 -17.90 16.15
CA LYS A 270 9.98 -17.73 17.43
C LYS A 270 10.10 -16.25 17.81
N ILE A 271 10.64 -15.43 16.90
CA ILE A 271 10.86 -14.00 17.12
C ILE A 271 9.54 -13.27 17.41
N VAL A 272 8.47 -13.61 16.67
CA VAL A 272 7.16 -13.00 16.90
C VAL A 272 6.57 -13.44 18.24
N HIS A 273 6.74 -14.71 18.62
CA HIS A 273 6.28 -15.21 19.91
C HIS A 273 6.93 -14.48 21.09
N GLU A 274 8.21 -14.14 21.00
CA GLU A 274 8.92 -13.34 22.01
C GLU A 274 8.33 -11.94 22.21
N THR A 275 7.61 -11.39 21.23
CA THR A 275 6.91 -10.11 21.39
C THR A 275 5.61 -10.21 22.20
N GLY A 276 5.14 -11.44 22.48
CA GLY A 276 3.87 -11.71 23.16
C GLY A 276 2.65 -11.78 22.22
N ILE A 277 2.88 -11.91 20.91
CA ILE A 277 1.83 -12.12 19.91
C ILE A 277 1.58 -13.60 19.72
N GLU A 278 0.32 -13.98 19.61
CA GLU A 278 -0.10 -15.32 19.24
C GLU A 278 -0.37 -15.39 17.74
N VAL A 279 0.41 -16.23 17.04
CA VAL A 279 0.22 -16.48 15.61
C VAL A 279 -0.63 -17.74 15.45
N VAL A 280 -1.80 -17.60 14.82
CA VAL A 280 -2.78 -18.70 14.67
C VAL A 280 -2.82 -19.28 13.27
N THR A 281 -2.40 -18.51 12.26
CA THR A 281 -2.46 -18.94 10.86
C THR A 281 -1.22 -18.57 10.08
N LEU A 282 -0.87 -19.41 9.10
CA LEU A 282 0.13 -19.16 8.08
C LEU A 282 -0.54 -19.12 6.71
N THR A 283 -0.48 -17.96 6.04
CA THR A 283 -1.02 -17.78 4.70
C THR A 283 0.10 -17.79 3.65
N LEU A 284 -0.03 -18.68 2.67
CA LEU A 284 0.91 -18.86 1.56
C LEU A 284 0.15 -18.95 0.23
N ASP A 285 0.86 -18.73 -0.87
CA ASP A 285 0.33 -19.07 -2.19
C ASP A 285 0.41 -20.59 -2.47
N GLY A 286 -0.28 -21.05 -3.52
CA GLY A 286 -0.31 -22.47 -3.91
C GLY A 286 0.83 -22.90 -4.84
N THR A 287 2.03 -22.35 -4.71
CA THR A 287 3.18 -22.85 -5.49
C THR A 287 3.65 -24.22 -5.00
N SER A 288 4.24 -25.03 -5.89
CA SER A 288 4.77 -26.34 -5.51
C SER A 288 5.81 -26.25 -4.40
N THR A 289 6.65 -25.22 -4.42
CA THR A 289 7.68 -25.00 -3.40
C THR A 289 7.05 -24.71 -2.04
N ASN A 290 6.00 -23.89 -1.98
CA ASN A 290 5.29 -23.60 -0.73
C ASN A 290 4.54 -24.83 -0.19
N LEU A 291 3.96 -25.67 -1.06
CA LEU A 291 3.39 -26.95 -0.64
C LEU A 291 4.45 -27.87 -0.03
N SER A 292 5.65 -27.93 -0.60
CA SER A 292 6.78 -28.66 -0.01
C SER A 292 7.26 -28.03 1.31
N THR A 293 7.26 -26.70 1.43
CA THR A 293 7.61 -26.01 2.68
C THR A 293 6.64 -26.39 3.80
N ILE A 294 5.34 -26.47 3.51
CA ILE A 294 4.34 -26.92 4.47
C ILE A 294 4.62 -28.35 4.95
N GLN A 295 5.12 -29.22 4.07
CA GLN A 295 5.54 -30.58 4.47
C GLN A 295 6.70 -30.57 5.46
N TYR A 296 7.70 -29.71 5.25
CA TYR A 296 8.81 -29.56 6.19
C TYR A 296 8.40 -28.93 7.53
N LEU A 297 7.31 -28.14 7.56
CA LEU A 297 6.74 -27.59 8.80
C LEU A 297 5.92 -28.63 9.58
N GLY A 298 5.60 -29.78 9.00
CA GLY A 298 4.80 -30.85 9.62
C GLY A 298 3.36 -30.96 9.11
N GLY A 299 2.97 -30.12 8.14
CA GLY A 299 1.70 -30.25 7.43
C GLY A 299 1.78 -31.22 6.24
N SER A 300 0.67 -31.48 5.57
CA SER A 300 0.62 -32.27 4.33
C SER A 300 -0.62 -31.89 3.54
N ILE A 301 -0.44 -31.19 2.43
CA ILE A 301 -1.53 -30.85 1.51
C ILE A 301 -1.55 -31.87 0.37
N ASN A 302 -2.00 -33.08 0.70
CA ASN A 302 -2.15 -34.19 -0.25
C ASN A 302 -3.59 -34.69 -0.26
N ALA A 303 -4.02 -35.26 -1.39
CA ALA A 303 -5.39 -35.76 -1.57
C ALA A 303 -5.73 -36.92 -0.59
N SER A 304 -4.74 -37.73 -0.23
CA SER A 304 -4.90 -38.90 0.64
C SER A 304 -4.80 -38.58 2.13
N ASN A 305 -4.03 -37.56 2.51
CA ASN A 305 -3.86 -37.14 3.90
C ASN A 305 -3.66 -35.63 3.98
N LEU A 306 -4.72 -34.93 4.37
CA LEU A 306 -4.78 -33.48 4.50
C LEU A 306 -4.48 -33.11 5.96
N VAL A 307 -3.23 -32.75 6.23
CA VAL A 307 -2.79 -32.18 7.51
C VAL A 307 -2.62 -30.68 7.30
N TYR A 308 -3.58 -29.92 7.79
CA TYR A 308 -3.73 -28.48 7.55
C TYR A 308 -3.23 -27.61 8.72
N SER A 309 -2.63 -28.20 9.74
CA SER A 309 -2.01 -27.49 10.85
C SER A 309 -0.66 -28.11 11.21
N PHE A 310 0.17 -27.32 11.89
CA PHE A 310 1.42 -27.77 12.49
C PHE A 310 1.64 -27.07 13.83
N LYS A 311 2.52 -27.64 14.65
CA LYS A 311 2.78 -27.14 16.00
C LYS A 311 3.74 -25.95 15.98
N HIS A 312 3.39 -24.91 16.74
CA HIS A 312 4.27 -23.77 16.95
C HIS A 312 5.58 -24.22 17.64
N PRO A 313 6.77 -23.78 17.18
CA PRO A 313 8.06 -24.25 17.70
C PRO A 313 8.38 -23.90 19.17
N ILE A 314 7.49 -23.20 19.88
CA ILE A 314 7.69 -22.75 21.27
C ILE A 314 6.45 -23.05 22.11
N SER A 315 5.29 -22.52 21.71
CA SER A 315 4.05 -22.67 22.48
C SER A 315 3.34 -24.01 22.30
N ASP A 316 3.71 -24.80 21.29
CA ASP A 316 3.02 -26.04 20.91
C ASP A 316 1.51 -25.84 20.55
N ASN A 317 1.11 -24.59 20.31
CA ASN A 317 -0.20 -24.25 19.77
C ASN A 317 -0.28 -24.64 18.29
N ASP A 318 -1.49 -24.98 17.83
CA ASP A 318 -1.72 -25.30 16.42
C ASP A 318 -1.71 -24.02 15.57
N ILE A 319 -0.89 -24.02 14.52
CA ILE A 319 -0.88 -23.00 13.46
C ILE A 319 -1.56 -23.60 12.24
N HIS A 320 -2.67 -23.00 11.84
CA HIS A 320 -3.45 -23.45 10.69
C HIS A 320 -2.91 -22.86 9.39
N VAL A 321 -2.78 -23.68 8.36
CA VAL A 321 -2.29 -23.28 7.04
C VAL A 321 -3.47 -22.87 6.16
N ILE A 322 -3.42 -21.65 5.64
CA ILE A 322 -4.41 -21.13 4.69
C ILE A 322 -3.72 -20.89 3.36
N LEU A 323 -4.27 -21.46 2.28
CA LEU A 323 -3.80 -21.17 0.93
C LEU A 323 -4.64 -20.03 0.35
N GLU A 324 -3.98 -19.01 -0.21
CA GLU A 324 -4.68 -17.78 -0.61
C GLU A 324 -5.87 -18.04 -1.56
N PRO A 325 -7.13 -17.79 -1.12
CA PRO A 325 -8.32 -18.14 -1.91
C PRO A 325 -8.38 -17.42 -3.27
N CYS A 326 -7.85 -16.19 -3.33
CA CYS A 326 -7.70 -15.41 -4.57
C CYS A 326 -6.80 -16.11 -5.60
N HIS A 327 -5.77 -16.82 -5.15
CA HIS A 327 -4.89 -17.59 -6.01
C HIS A 327 -5.56 -18.92 -6.40
N MET A 328 -6.26 -19.56 -5.46
CA MET A 328 -6.94 -20.83 -5.71
C MET A 328 -8.05 -20.69 -6.77
N ILE A 329 -8.86 -19.62 -6.71
CA ILE A 329 -9.92 -19.39 -7.72
C ILE A 329 -9.35 -19.14 -9.12
N LYS A 330 -8.17 -18.50 -9.22
CA LYS A 330 -7.46 -18.34 -10.51
C LYS A 330 -7.07 -19.71 -11.08
N LEU A 331 -6.53 -20.60 -10.26
CA LEU A 331 -6.10 -21.94 -10.68
C LEU A 331 -7.27 -22.81 -11.14
N VAL A 332 -8.42 -22.69 -10.48
CA VAL A 332 -9.64 -23.40 -10.86
C VAL A 332 -10.15 -22.92 -12.21
N ARG A 333 -10.28 -21.60 -12.40
CA ARG A 333 -10.65 -21.03 -13.70
C ARG A 333 -9.72 -21.50 -14.80
N ASN A 334 -8.40 -21.49 -14.55
CA ASN A 334 -7.41 -21.95 -15.51
C ASN A 334 -7.54 -23.44 -15.83
N THR A 335 -7.91 -24.26 -14.84
CA THR A 335 -8.14 -25.69 -15.04
C THR A 335 -9.34 -25.92 -15.94
N LEU A 336 -10.48 -25.28 -15.67
CA LEU A 336 -11.68 -25.39 -16.50
C LEU A 336 -11.42 -24.89 -17.93
N ALA A 337 -10.82 -23.72 -18.07
CA ALA A 337 -10.58 -23.12 -19.38
C ALA A 337 -9.49 -23.84 -20.20
N SER A 338 -8.52 -24.48 -19.54
CA SER A 338 -7.47 -25.25 -20.24
C SER A 338 -7.91 -26.66 -20.61
N LYS A 339 -8.80 -27.28 -19.82
CA LYS A 339 -9.29 -28.64 -20.09
C LYS A 339 -10.50 -28.64 -21.00
N GLY A 340 -11.24 -27.53 -21.07
CA GLY A 340 -12.45 -27.39 -21.87
C GLY A 340 -13.66 -28.05 -21.22
N SER A 341 -13.50 -29.24 -20.65
CA SER A 341 -14.55 -29.95 -19.91
C SER A 341 -14.05 -30.63 -18.64
N ILE A 342 -14.90 -30.67 -17.62
CA ILE A 342 -14.74 -31.37 -16.34
C ILE A 342 -16.02 -32.19 -16.10
N PHE A 343 -15.96 -33.24 -15.27
CA PHE A 343 -17.11 -34.05 -14.91
C PHE A 343 -17.38 -33.97 -13.41
N ASP A 344 -18.64 -33.90 -13.04
CA ASP A 344 -19.05 -33.96 -11.64
C ASP A 344 -19.14 -35.42 -11.13
N GLY A 345 -19.48 -35.57 -9.84
CA GLY A 345 -19.66 -36.90 -9.22
C GLY A 345 -20.81 -37.73 -9.80
N GLN A 346 -21.72 -37.10 -10.56
CA GLN A 346 -22.85 -37.75 -11.23
C GLN A 346 -22.54 -38.05 -12.70
N GLY A 347 -21.34 -37.71 -13.20
CA GLY A 347 -20.94 -37.89 -14.59
C GLY A 347 -21.49 -36.82 -15.55
N ARG A 348 -22.10 -35.74 -15.05
CA ARG A 348 -22.55 -34.60 -15.88
C ARG A 348 -21.35 -33.73 -16.26
N MET A 349 -21.43 -33.15 -17.46
CA MET A 349 -20.30 -32.42 -18.06
C MET A 349 -20.38 -30.92 -17.77
N ILE A 350 -19.31 -30.40 -17.17
CA ILE A 350 -19.07 -28.97 -16.94
C ILE A 350 -18.20 -28.47 -18.09
N LYS A 351 -18.70 -27.54 -18.91
CA LYS A 351 -18.00 -27.09 -20.11
C LYS A 351 -17.65 -25.61 -20.06
N TRP A 352 -16.43 -25.28 -20.47
CA TRP A 352 -16.01 -23.90 -20.72
C TRP A 352 -16.70 -23.29 -21.95
N GLU A 353 -17.09 -24.14 -22.91
CA GLU A 353 -17.79 -23.76 -24.14
C GLU A 353 -19.05 -22.94 -23.87
N TYR A 354 -19.83 -23.26 -22.83
CA TYR A 354 -21.03 -22.47 -22.48
C TYR A 354 -20.70 -21.00 -22.14
N ILE A 355 -19.54 -20.74 -21.56
CA ILE A 355 -19.08 -19.36 -21.23
C ILE A 355 -18.64 -18.64 -22.51
N GLU A 356 -18.04 -19.36 -23.46
CA GLU A 356 -17.66 -18.83 -24.78
C GLU A 356 -18.90 -18.52 -25.63
N SER A 357 -19.88 -19.43 -25.67
CA SER A 357 -21.17 -19.23 -26.34
C SER A 357 -21.95 -18.08 -25.72
N LEU A 358 -21.96 -17.95 -24.39
CA LEU A 358 -22.55 -16.77 -23.72
C LEU A 358 -21.89 -15.47 -24.19
N HIS A 359 -20.56 -15.44 -24.30
CA HIS A 359 -19.86 -14.25 -24.79
C HIS A 359 -20.20 -13.95 -26.25
N LYS A 360 -20.28 -14.98 -27.10
CA LYS A 360 -20.64 -14.86 -28.52
C LYS A 360 -22.06 -14.32 -28.68
N PHE A 361 -23.02 -14.89 -27.98
CA PHE A 361 -24.40 -14.42 -27.93
C PHE A 361 -24.49 -12.94 -27.52
N GLN A 362 -23.77 -12.53 -26.48
CA GLN A 362 -23.72 -11.13 -26.05
C GLN A 362 -23.09 -10.18 -27.08
N GLN A 363 -22.18 -10.67 -27.93
CA GLN A 363 -21.62 -9.88 -29.01
C GLN A 363 -22.59 -9.75 -30.20
N GLU A 364 -23.31 -10.83 -30.52
CA GLU A 364 -24.30 -10.86 -31.61
C GLU A 364 -25.50 -9.96 -31.29
N GLU A 365 -26.05 -10.05 -30.09
CA GLU A 365 -27.19 -9.24 -29.65
C GLU A 365 -26.82 -7.79 -29.30
N GLY A 366 -25.53 -7.50 -29.09
CA GLY A 366 -25.04 -6.17 -28.67
C GLY A 366 -25.43 -5.77 -27.23
N LEU A 367 -26.10 -6.66 -26.48
CA LEU A 367 -26.55 -6.45 -25.11
C LEU A 367 -25.94 -7.48 -24.14
N LEU A 368 -25.71 -7.05 -22.91
CA LEU A 368 -25.19 -7.92 -21.85
C LEU A 368 -26.36 -8.51 -21.03
N ALA A 369 -26.43 -9.83 -20.96
CA ALA A 369 -27.32 -10.59 -20.06
C ALA A 369 -26.91 -10.46 -18.57
N ALA A 370 -26.85 -9.24 -18.03
CA ALA A 370 -26.47 -8.92 -16.65
C ALA A 370 -25.08 -9.42 -16.17
N THR A 371 -24.24 -9.95 -17.08
CA THR A 371 -22.88 -10.40 -16.75
C THR A 371 -21.83 -9.32 -17.00
N LYS A 372 -20.67 -9.47 -16.36
CA LYS A 372 -19.48 -8.61 -16.57
C LYS A 372 -18.47 -9.23 -17.54
N VAL A 373 -18.82 -10.35 -18.17
CA VAL A 373 -17.94 -11.13 -19.04
C VAL A 373 -17.71 -10.37 -20.35
N ARG A 374 -16.44 -10.20 -20.72
CA ARG A 374 -16.01 -9.58 -21.98
C ARG A 374 -14.90 -10.42 -22.61
N THR A 375 -14.42 -10.00 -23.78
CA THR A 375 -13.35 -10.69 -24.52
C THR A 375 -12.09 -10.92 -23.68
N ARG A 376 -11.77 -10.02 -22.74
CA ARG A 376 -10.65 -10.18 -21.78
C ARG A 376 -10.81 -11.36 -20.84
N HIS A 377 -12.05 -11.77 -20.52
CA HIS A 377 -12.35 -12.91 -19.67
C HIS A 377 -12.17 -14.24 -20.41
N ILE A 378 -12.46 -14.27 -21.71
CA ILE A 378 -12.24 -15.43 -22.58
C ILE A 378 -10.76 -15.55 -22.97
N GLN A 379 -10.05 -14.43 -23.19
CA GLN A 379 -8.61 -14.40 -23.44
C GLN A 379 -7.79 -14.55 -22.14
N TRP A 380 -8.12 -15.60 -21.39
CA TRP A 380 -7.70 -15.86 -20.01
C TRP A 380 -6.19 -16.10 -19.85
N LYS A 381 -5.47 -16.44 -20.92
CA LYS A 381 -4.01 -16.68 -20.94
C LYS A 381 -3.15 -15.42 -20.78
N ARG A 382 -3.66 -14.24 -21.18
CA ARG A 382 -2.91 -12.97 -21.13
C ARG A 382 -3.13 -12.17 -19.85
N GLU A 383 -4.19 -12.47 -19.10
CA GLU A 383 -4.62 -11.68 -17.95
C GLU A 383 -4.68 -12.52 -16.66
N MET A 384 -3.69 -12.31 -15.78
CA MET A 384 -3.57 -12.99 -14.47
C MET A 384 -4.41 -12.34 -13.35
N LYS A 385 -5.39 -11.50 -13.71
CA LYS A 385 -6.17 -10.72 -12.72
C LYS A 385 -7.22 -11.61 -12.04
N VAL A 386 -7.17 -11.66 -10.70
CA VAL A 386 -8.17 -12.34 -9.85
C VAL A 386 -9.58 -11.86 -10.18
N LYS A 387 -9.75 -10.54 -10.38
CA LYS A 387 -11.03 -9.92 -10.75
C LYS A 387 -11.69 -10.53 -11.98
N LEU A 388 -10.92 -10.97 -12.98
CA LEU A 388 -11.50 -11.60 -14.17
C LEU A 388 -11.95 -13.03 -13.85
N ALA A 389 -11.17 -13.76 -13.06
CA ALA A 389 -11.52 -15.12 -12.64
C ALA A 389 -12.81 -15.13 -11.80
N THR A 390 -12.93 -14.22 -10.82
CA THR A 390 -14.14 -14.09 -9.98
C THR A 390 -15.36 -13.65 -10.77
N GLN A 391 -15.19 -12.82 -11.80
CA GLN A 391 -16.31 -12.39 -12.65
C GLN A 391 -16.82 -13.48 -13.59
N VAL A 392 -15.93 -14.35 -14.08
CA VAL A 392 -16.35 -15.53 -14.87
C VAL A 392 -17.12 -16.51 -13.99
N LEU A 393 -16.59 -16.80 -12.80
CA LEU A 393 -17.19 -17.73 -11.84
C LEU A 393 -18.13 -16.97 -10.88
N SER A 394 -19.08 -16.20 -11.43
CA SER A 394 -20.01 -15.39 -10.63
C SER A 394 -21.46 -15.88 -10.75
N ALA A 395 -22.26 -15.61 -9.71
CA ALA A 395 -23.69 -15.97 -9.71
C ALA A 395 -24.44 -15.38 -10.93
N SER A 396 -24.12 -14.16 -11.35
CA SER A 396 -24.72 -13.54 -12.54
C SER A 396 -24.48 -14.32 -13.83
N VAL A 397 -23.34 -15.00 -13.96
CA VAL A 397 -23.05 -15.84 -15.14
C VAL A 397 -23.87 -17.11 -15.10
N ALA A 398 -24.01 -17.73 -13.92
CA ALA A 398 -24.89 -18.89 -13.75
C ALA A 398 -26.35 -18.57 -14.05
N ASP A 399 -26.88 -17.48 -13.51
CA ASP A 399 -28.27 -17.06 -13.75
C ASP A 399 -28.50 -16.76 -15.25
N ALA A 400 -27.52 -16.16 -15.92
CA ALA A 400 -27.58 -15.92 -17.36
C ALA A 400 -27.59 -17.23 -18.18
N LEU A 401 -26.76 -18.22 -17.82
CA LEU A 401 -26.77 -19.53 -18.48
C LEU A 401 -28.11 -20.24 -18.28
N LEU A 402 -28.65 -20.20 -17.06
CA LEU A 402 -29.93 -20.79 -16.71
C LEU A 402 -31.09 -20.13 -17.47
N TYR A 403 -31.08 -18.81 -17.60
CA TYR A 403 -32.04 -18.04 -18.41
C TYR A 403 -31.98 -18.45 -19.89
N LEU A 404 -30.78 -18.59 -20.45
CA LEU A 404 -30.63 -18.96 -21.86
C LEU A 404 -31.08 -20.40 -22.14
N GLU A 405 -30.93 -21.31 -21.18
CA GLU A 405 -31.42 -22.68 -21.29
C GLU A 405 -32.93 -22.78 -21.07
N LYS A 406 -33.48 -22.17 -20.01
CA LYS A 406 -34.88 -22.38 -19.59
C LYS A 406 -35.87 -21.43 -20.25
N ASP A 407 -35.53 -20.14 -20.30
CA ASP A 407 -36.44 -19.10 -20.76
C ASP A 407 -36.26 -18.81 -22.26
N ALA A 408 -35.01 -18.69 -22.72
CA ALA A 408 -34.71 -18.48 -24.15
C ALA A 408 -34.67 -19.78 -24.96
N ASN A 409 -34.59 -20.95 -24.30
CA ASN A 409 -34.61 -22.29 -24.88
C ASN A 409 -33.62 -22.48 -26.06
N LEU A 410 -32.42 -21.91 -25.91
CA LEU A 410 -31.39 -21.99 -26.95
C LEU A 410 -30.72 -23.39 -26.94
N PRO A 411 -30.59 -24.04 -28.11
CA PRO A 411 -30.06 -25.41 -28.19
C PRO A 411 -28.59 -25.50 -27.74
N GLU A 412 -27.82 -24.41 -27.89
CA GLU A 412 -26.41 -24.32 -27.51
C GLU A 412 -26.18 -24.44 -26.00
N PHE A 413 -27.21 -24.20 -25.18
CA PHE A 413 -27.10 -24.18 -23.72
C PHE A 413 -27.78 -25.38 -23.06
N ARG A 414 -28.24 -26.38 -23.82
CA ARG A 414 -28.87 -27.58 -23.26
C ARG A 414 -27.88 -28.40 -22.43
N GLY A 415 -28.26 -28.74 -21.21
CA GLY A 415 -27.41 -29.46 -20.26
C GLY A 415 -26.37 -28.55 -19.61
N CYS A 416 -26.63 -27.23 -19.54
CA CYS A 416 -25.76 -26.31 -18.81
C CYS A 416 -25.93 -26.43 -17.30
N GLU A 417 -26.95 -27.13 -16.81
CA GLU A 417 -27.24 -27.33 -15.38
C GLU A 417 -26.02 -27.74 -14.55
N ALA A 418 -25.16 -28.64 -15.04
CA ALA A 418 -23.94 -29.02 -14.31
C ALA A 418 -22.90 -27.88 -14.25
N THR A 419 -22.83 -27.06 -15.30
CA THR A 419 -21.97 -25.87 -15.33
C THR A 419 -22.53 -24.76 -14.46
N VAL A 420 -23.86 -24.58 -14.46
CA VAL A 420 -24.58 -23.70 -13.53
C VAL A 420 -24.36 -24.17 -12.11
N GLU A 421 -24.47 -25.46 -11.81
CA GLU A 421 -24.22 -26.00 -10.48
C GLU A 421 -22.76 -25.76 -10.05
N PHE A 422 -21.79 -25.99 -10.93
CA PHE A 422 -20.38 -25.67 -10.72
C PHE A 422 -20.09 -24.16 -10.53
N ILE A 423 -20.96 -23.27 -11.01
CA ILE A 423 -20.80 -21.80 -10.84
C ILE A 423 -21.63 -21.28 -9.64
N GLN A 424 -22.84 -21.83 -9.43
CA GLN A 424 -23.92 -21.34 -8.55
C GLN A 424 -24.08 -22.15 -7.27
N CYS A 425 -24.23 -23.47 -7.38
CA CYS A 425 -24.55 -24.33 -6.25
C CYS A 425 -23.26 -24.80 -5.54
N LEU A 426 -22.14 -24.87 -6.26
CA LEU A 426 -20.88 -25.43 -5.82
C LEU A 426 -19.67 -24.56 -6.15
N CYS A 427 -19.02 -24.08 -5.10
CA CYS A 427 -17.56 -24.15 -4.98
C CYS A 427 -16.62 -23.03 -5.44
N PHE A 428 -17.01 -21.90 -6.04
CA PHE A 428 -16.05 -20.77 -6.08
C PHE A 428 -16.64 -19.40 -5.80
N ASN A 429 -17.84 -19.02 -6.28
CA ASN A 429 -18.38 -17.71 -5.90
C ASN A 429 -18.72 -17.65 -4.41
N ASN A 430 -19.57 -18.55 -3.93
CA ASN A 430 -20.01 -18.56 -2.54
C ASN A 430 -18.86 -18.94 -1.59
N LEU A 431 -18.01 -19.88 -2.00
CA LEU A 431 -16.84 -20.27 -1.21
C LEU A 431 -15.83 -19.12 -1.09
N PHE A 432 -15.57 -18.41 -2.20
CA PHE A 432 -14.75 -17.21 -2.19
C PHE A 432 -15.41 -16.07 -1.42
N ASP A 433 -16.72 -15.88 -1.53
CA ASP A 433 -17.48 -14.86 -0.80
C ASP A 433 -17.40 -15.07 0.73
N VAL A 434 -17.51 -16.32 1.19
CA VAL A 434 -17.33 -16.68 2.61
C VAL A 434 -15.90 -16.40 3.06
N MET A 435 -14.92 -16.87 2.27
CA MET A 435 -13.48 -16.74 2.58
C MET A 435 -12.92 -15.32 2.37
N ASN A 436 -13.69 -14.41 1.74
CA ASN A 436 -13.29 -13.03 1.47
C ASN A 436 -14.32 -12.01 2.01
N SER A 437 -15.03 -12.41 3.08
CA SER A 437 -16.00 -11.57 3.76
C SER A 437 -15.28 -10.44 4.52
N HIS A 438 -15.66 -9.20 4.22
CA HIS A 438 -15.06 -7.99 4.80
C HIS A 438 -16.10 -6.97 5.28
N ASN A 439 -17.37 -7.14 4.88
CA ASN A 439 -18.45 -6.23 5.21
C ASN A 439 -19.33 -6.83 6.31
N LEU A 440 -19.30 -6.22 7.50
CA LEU A 440 -20.11 -6.63 8.65
C LEU A 440 -21.63 -6.55 8.39
N LEU A 441 -22.06 -5.72 7.44
CA LEU A 441 -23.48 -5.54 7.08
C LEU A 441 -23.92 -6.43 5.91
N ALA A 442 -23.01 -7.20 5.32
CA ALA A 442 -23.37 -8.10 4.24
C ALA A 442 -24.25 -9.25 4.77
N LYS A 443 -25.26 -9.63 3.96
CA LYS A 443 -26.23 -10.69 4.30
C LYS A 443 -25.82 -12.03 3.70
N GLY A 444 -26.23 -13.11 4.35
CA GLY A 444 -26.00 -14.48 3.89
C GLY A 444 -24.52 -14.86 3.91
N LEU A 445 -24.07 -15.59 2.89
CA LEU A 445 -22.70 -16.11 2.76
C LEU A 445 -21.62 -15.05 2.51
N LYS A 446 -22.01 -13.79 2.24
CA LYS A 446 -21.08 -12.65 2.12
C LYS A 446 -20.80 -11.96 3.46
N GLY A 447 -21.60 -12.25 4.47
CA GLY A 447 -21.39 -11.77 5.82
C GLY A 447 -20.24 -12.51 6.50
N PRO A 448 -19.64 -11.91 7.55
CA PRO A 448 -18.63 -12.60 8.34
C PRO A 448 -19.21 -13.83 9.04
N MET A 449 -18.36 -14.81 9.35
CA MET A 449 -18.75 -15.97 10.15
C MET A 449 -19.06 -15.52 11.59
N GLN A 450 -20.27 -15.85 12.06
CA GLN A 450 -20.84 -15.48 13.35
C GLN A 450 -21.54 -16.69 13.94
N SER A 451 -21.77 -16.70 15.26
CA SER A 451 -22.48 -17.80 15.94
C SER A 451 -23.88 -18.10 15.36
N THR A 452 -24.52 -17.13 14.71
CA THR A 452 -25.86 -17.27 14.11
C THR A 452 -25.85 -17.94 12.74
N ASN A 453 -24.77 -17.79 11.95
CA ASN A 453 -24.67 -18.33 10.58
C ASN A 453 -23.66 -19.47 10.45
N VAL A 454 -22.87 -19.75 11.49
CA VAL A 454 -21.80 -20.75 11.46
C VAL A 454 -22.33 -22.13 11.07
N GLU A 455 -23.48 -22.54 11.57
CA GLU A 455 -24.06 -23.86 11.23
C GLU A 455 -24.43 -23.95 9.74
N GLN A 456 -24.94 -22.87 9.16
CA GLN A 456 -25.25 -22.81 7.73
C GLN A 456 -23.97 -22.85 6.88
N ILE A 457 -22.93 -22.13 7.31
CA ILE A 457 -21.62 -22.11 6.64
C ILE A 457 -20.97 -23.49 6.72
N LEU A 458 -21.00 -24.16 7.87
CA LEU A 458 -20.43 -25.49 8.05
C LEU A 458 -21.17 -26.56 7.22
N LYS A 459 -22.51 -26.48 7.14
CA LYS A 459 -23.30 -27.34 6.24
C LYS A 459 -22.90 -27.12 4.77
N PHE A 460 -22.71 -25.87 4.38
CA PHE A 460 -22.22 -25.53 3.03
C PHE A 460 -20.80 -26.05 2.78
N PHE A 461 -19.89 -25.93 3.75
CA PHE A 461 -18.53 -26.46 3.67
C PHE A 461 -18.50 -27.98 3.51
N ALA A 462 -19.31 -28.72 4.28
CA ALA A 462 -19.40 -30.17 4.14
C ALA A 462 -19.90 -30.58 2.74
N TYR A 463 -20.90 -29.87 2.21
CA TYR A 463 -21.38 -30.10 0.84
C TYR A 463 -20.31 -29.77 -0.21
N ALA A 464 -19.62 -28.63 -0.08
CA ALA A 464 -18.54 -28.20 -0.97
C ALA A 464 -17.36 -29.19 -0.97
N GLU A 465 -16.98 -29.69 0.20
CA GLU A 465 -15.93 -30.68 0.37
C GLU A 465 -16.23 -31.98 -0.40
N VAL A 466 -17.43 -32.54 -0.19
CA VAL A 466 -17.87 -33.77 -0.86
C VAL A 466 -17.88 -33.59 -2.38
N TYR A 467 -18.36 -32.45 -2.86
CA TYR A 467 -18.41 -32.20 -4.29
C TYR A 467 -17.01 -32.06 -4.90
N ILE A 468 -16.12 -31.25 -4.32
CA ILE A 468 -14.76 -31.04 -4.84
C ILE A 468 -14.01 -32.38 -4.92
N LYS A 469 -14.17 -33.24 -3.90
CA LYS A 469 -13.55 -34.57 -3.88
C LYS A 469 -14.05 -35.50 -4.99
N ASN A 470 -15.28 -35.31 -5.47
CA ASN A 470 -15.90 -36.15 -6.50
C ASN A 470 -15.71 -35.63 -7.94
N LEU A 471 -15.09 -34.47 -8.14
CA LEU A 471 -14.83 -33.94 -9.48
C LEU A 471 -13.79 -34.77 -10.24
N ARG A 472 -14.00 -34.97 -11.55
CA ARG A 472 -13.14 -35.76 -12.44
C ARG A 472 -12.69 -34.99 -13.68
N ILE A 473 -11.49 -35.27 -14.19
CA ILE A 473 -10.99 -34.64 -15.43
C ILE A 473 -11.69 -35.17 -16.68
N SER A 474 -12.04 -36.45 -16.67
CA SER A 474 -12.77 -37.11 -17.76
C SER A 474 -13.78 -38.09 -17.18
N SER A 475 -14.76 -38.52 -17.97
CA SER A 475 -15.88 -39.37 -17.53
C SER A 475 -15.43 -40.62 -16.77
N ASN A 476 -14.32 -41.25 -17.19
CA ASN A 476 -13.70 -42.40 -16.52
C ASN A 476 -12.29 -42.09 -16.00
N GLY A 477 -11.96 -40.81 -15.84
CA GLY A 477 -10.64 -40.36 -15.44
C GLY A 477 -10.41 -40.37 -13.93
N PRO A 478 -9.15 -40.13 -13.52
CA PRO A 478 -8.82 -39.90 -12.13
C PRO A 478 -9.54 -38.65 -11.59
N LEU A 479 -9.66 -38.59 -10.27
CA LEU A 479 -10.22 -37.44 -9.58
C LEU A 479 -9.33 -36.20 -9.83
N ILE A 480 -9.92 -35.02 -9.87
CA ILE A 480 -9.17 -33.77 -10.08
C ILE A 480 -8.09 -33.58 -9.01
N ILE A 481 -8.38 -33.99 -7.78
CA ILE A 481 -7.47 -33.91 -6.63
C ILE A 481 -6.22 -34.79 -6.80
N GLU A 482 -6.24 -35.78 -7.69
CA GLU A 482 -5.09 -36.65 -8.01
C GLU A 482 -4.31 -36.16 -9.24
N SER A 483 -4.85 -35.18 -9.97
CA SER A 483 -4.29 -34.70 -11.21
C SER A 483 -3.15 -33.69 -11.03
N ASN A 484 -2.43 -33.40 -12.12
CA ASN A 484 -1.46 -32.30 -12.17
C ASN A 484 -2.08 -30.90 -11.97
N ARG A 485 -3.41 -30.77 -11.98
CA ARG A 485 -4.15 -29.51 -11.80
C ARG A 485 -4.89 -29.45 -10.45
N LYS A 486 -4.49 -30.27 -9.48
CA LYS A 486 -5.12 -30.40 -8.17
C LYS A 486 -5.01 -29.18 -7.25
N THR A 487 -3.98 -28.34 -7.41
CA THR A 487 -3.59 -27.34 -6.41
C THR A 487 -4.70 -26.35 -6.03
N GLY A 488 -5.44 -25.84 -7.02
CA GLY A 488 -6.55 -24.92 -6.74
C GLY A 488 -7.65 -25.57 -5.90
N PHE A 489 -7.98 -26.82 -6.18
CA PHE A 489 -9.04 -27.57 -5.49
C PHE A 489 -8.58 -28.01 -4.09
N LEU A 490 -7.36 -28.52 -3.97
CA LEU A 490 -6.77 -28.86 -2.67
C LEU A 490 -6.66 -27.63 -1.78
N GLY A 491 -6.32 -26.45 -2.31
CA GLY A 491 -6.24 -25.24 -1.50
C GLY A 491 -7.58 -24.83 -0.89
N PHE A 492 -8.69 -24.98 -1.61
CA PHE A 492 -10.01 -24.77 -1.03
C PHE A 492 -10.40 -25.83 -0.01
N LEU A 493 -10.03 -27.10 -0.23
CA LEU A 493 -10.22 -28.15 0.77
C LEU A 493 -9.41 -27.88 2.05
N THR A 494 -8.16 -27.41 1.91
CA THR A 494 -7.35 -26.97 3.05
C THR A 494 -8.03 -25.83 3.80
N CYS A 495 -8.52 -24.80 3.09
CA CYS A 495 -9.18 -23.65 3.72
C CYS A 495 -10.54 -23.99 4.36
N ILE A 496 -11.21 -25.05 3.92
CA ILE A 496 -12.45 -25.54 4.55
C ILE A 496 -12.12 -26.29 5.85
N ALA A 497 -11.03 -27.04 5.86
CA ALA A 497 -10.62 -27.86 7.01
C ALA A 497 -9.90 -27.04 8.10
N SER A 498 -9.13 -26.03 7.69
CA SER A 498 -8.45 -25.07 8.57
C SER A 498 -9.43 -24.12 9.24
#